data_AF-A0A6F9C1U3-F1
#
_entry.id   AF-A0A6F9C1U3-F1
#
_cell.length_a   1.000
_cell.length_b   1.000
_cell.length_c   1.000
_cell.angle_alpha   90.00
_cell.angle_beta   90.00
_cell.angle_gamma   90.00
#
_symmetry.space_group_name_H-M   'P 1'
#
loop_
_entity.id
_entity.type
_entity.pdbx_description
1 polymer ?
#
loop_
_entity_poly.entity_id
_entity_poly.type
_entity_poly.pdbx_seq_one_letter_code
_entity_poly.pdbx_strand_id
1 'polypeptide(L)'
;MKAPEGITHIWGGGMFRFKDSLKNKFSLTVDSSSNTVTLTGQSLQTEDTAVYYCAHLHSVCCDIRLDQTPSQVKIPGHSVKVSCTISGYSMTSSNIHWIRQKPGNGLEWIGRMNTGSGTDVIYADSLKGQFILTEDVSTSTQFLEAKSLRSEDSAVYYCARQTH
;
A
#
# COMPACT_ATOMS: atom_id res chain seq x y z
N MET A 1 -5.07 -26.95 -9.10
CA MET A 1 -5.62 -25.96 -10.06
C MET A 1 -4.47 -25.53 -10.96
N LYS A 2 -4.60 -25.65 -12.28
CA LYS A 2 -3.55 -25.28 -13.24
C LYS A 2 -3.57 -23.76 -13.41
N ALA A 3 -2.39 -23.10 -13.38
CA ALA A 3 -2.32 -21.64 -13.56
C ALA A 3 -2.87 -21.25 -14.94
N PRO A 4 -3.55 -20.08 -15.08
CA PRO A 4 -3.98 -19.57 -16.37
C PRO A 4 -2.78 -19.40 -17.30
N GLU A 5 -2.84 -19.96 -18.50
CA GLU A 5 -1.75 -19.82 -19.48
C GLU A 5 -1.88 -18.48 -20.20
N GLY A 6 -0.88 -17.61 -20.06
CA GLY A 6 -0.85 -16.31 -20.74
C GLY A 6 -0.64 -16.46 -22.25
N ILE A 7 -1.49 -15.80 -23.04
CA ILE A 7 -1.43 -15.81 -24.52
C ILE A 7 -0.49 -14.72 -25.04
N THR A 8 -0.59 -13.51 -24.49
CA THR A 8 0.19 -12.34 -24.91
C THR A 8 0.31 -11.30 -23.79
N HIS A 9 1.42 -10.56 -23.76
CA HIS A 9 1.66 -9.43 -22.86
C HIS A 9 1.96 -8.15 -23.65
N ILE A 10 1.32 -7.05 -23.27
CA ILE A 10 1.49 -5.70 -23.85
C ILE A 10 2.23 -4.82 -22.84
N TRP A 11 3.34 -4.19 -23.25
CA TRP A 11 4.01 -3.15 -22.46
C TRP A 11 3.64 -1.76 -22.95
N GLY A 12 3.71 -0.76 -22.08
CA GLY A 12 3.60 0.65 -22.46
C GLY A 12 4.64 0.98 -23.54
N GLY A 13 4.18 1.28 -24.75
CA GLY A 13 5.03 1.46 -25.94
C GLY A 13 4.69 0.54 -27.12
N GLY A 14 3.67 -0.32 -27.01
CA GLY A 14 3.16 -1.10 -28.16
C GLY A 14 3.99 -2.33 -28.53
N MET A 15 4.91 -2.76 -27.65
CA MET A 15 5.69 -3.98 -27.84
C MET A 15 4.92 -5.19 -27.27
N PHE A 16 4.60 -6.15 -28.13
CA PHE A 16 3.85 -7.36 -27.81
C PHE A 16 4.78 -8.56 -27.66
N ARG A 17 4.66 -9.33 -26.56
CA ARG A 17 5.25 -10.67 -26.47
C ARG A 17 4.15 -11.72 -26.48
N PHE A 18 4.05 -12.43 -27.59
CA PHE A 18 3.22 -13.63 -27.71
C PHE A 18 3.95 -14.85 -27.18
N LYS A 19 3.20 -15.78 -26.57
CA LYS A 19 3.68 -17.13 -26.31
C LYS A 19 3.99 -17.82 -27.64
N ASP A 20 5.21 -18.33 -27.81
CA ASP A 20 5.69 -18.89 -29.09
C ASP A 20 4.77 -19.96 -29.66
N SER A 21 4.20 -20.81 -28.79
CA SER A 21 3.29 -21.88 -29.19
C SER A 21 1.94 -21.40 -29.73
N LEU A 22 1.58 -20.12 -29.53
CA LEU A 22 0.28 -19.55 -29.89
C LEU A 22 0.36 -18.45 -30.96
N LYS A 23 1.57 -18.06 -31.38
CA LYS A 23 1.81 -17.00 -32.38
C LYS A 23 1.10 -17.22 -33.72
N ASN A 24 0.89 -18.47 -34.10
CA ASN A 24 0.26 -18.84 -35.38
C ASN A 24 -1.26 -19.07 -35.27
N LYS A 25 -1.82 -19.05 -34.05
CA LYS A 25 -3.25 -19.31 -33.81
C LYS A 25 -4.03 -18.04 -33.49
N PHE A 26 -3.38 -17.05 -32.87
CA PHE A 26 -3.99 -15.80 -32.45
C PHE A 26 -3.20 -14.60 -32.96
N SER A 27 -3.93 -13.54 -33.28
CA SER A 27 -3.38 -12.21 -33.56
C SER A 27 -4.00 -11.20 -32.61
N LEU A 28 -3.27 -10.12 -32.34
CA LEU A 28 -3.68 -9.06 -31.43
C LEU A 28 -3.56 -7.74 -32.17
N THR A 29 -4.61 -6.94 -32.09
CA THR A 29 -4.60 -5.56 -32.61
C THR A 29 -4.92 -4.61 -31.47
N VAL A 30 -4.29 -3.45 -31.48
CA VAL A 30 -4.51 -2.39 -30.50
C VAL A 30 -4.86 -1.14 -31.27
N ASP A 31 -6.04 -0.59 -30.98
CA ASP A 31 -6.48 0.69 -31.48
C ASP A 31 -6.31 1.74 -30.37
N SER A 32 -5.29 2.58 -30.52
CA SER A 32 -4.98 3.65 -29.58
C SER A 32 -5.98 4.81 -29.63
N SER A 33 -6.76 4.93 -30.71
CA SER A 33 -7.79 5.99 -30.83
C SER A 33 -9.03 5.66 -29.99
N SER A 34 -9.35 4.37 -29.86
CA SER A 34 -10.51 3.87 -29.12
C SER A 34 -10.13 3.15 -27.82
N ASN A 35 -8.84 3.11 -27.46
CA ASN A 35 -8.30 2.37 -26.32
C ASN A 35 -8.76 0.89 -26.28
N THR A 36 -8.93 0.28 -27.46
CA THR A 36 -9.48 -1.08 -27.58
C THR A 36 -8.39 -2.08 -27.96
N VAL A 37 -8.41 -3.25 -27.31
CA VAL A 37 -7.55 -4.39 -27.62
C VAL A 37 -8.41 -5.52 -28.16
N THR A 38 -8.10 -5.98 -29.37
CA THR A 38 -8.86 -7.04 -30.05
C THR A 38 -7.98 -8.27 -30.24
N LEU A 39 -8.40 -9.39 -29.64
CA LEU A 39 -7.80 -10.71 -29.86
C LEU A 39 -8.58 -11.43 -30.97
N THR A 40 -7.90 -11.80 -32.06
CA THR A 40 -8.50 -12.49 -33.21
C THR A 40 -7.92 -13.89 -33.34
N GLY A 41 -8.78 -14.91 -33.29
CA GLY A 41 -8.40 -16.29 -33.61
C GLY A 41 -8.37 -16.53 -35.12
N GLN A 42 -7.34 -17.21 -35.62
CA GLN A 42 -7.15 -17.47 -37.06
C GLN A 42 -7.30 -18.97 -37.38
N SER A 43 -6.50 -19.81 -36.73
CA SER A 43 -6.42 -21.25 -37.00
C SER A 43 -6.75 -22.05 -35.73
N LEU A 44 -7.93 -21.78 -35.16
CA LEU A 44 -8.38 -22.40 -33.92
C LEU A 44 -8.79 -23.85 -34.14
N GLN A 45 -8.40 -24.72 -33.21
CA GLN A 45 -8.73 -26.14 -33.19
C GLN A 45 -9.58 -26.47 -31.96
N THR A 46 -10.13 -27.68 -31.90
CA THR A 46 -11.00 -28.12 -30.79
C THR A 46 -10.34 -28.00 -29.41
N GLU A 47 -9.03 -28.23 -29.35
CA GLU A 47 -8.20 -28.11 -28.14
C GLU A 47 -8.00 -26.67 -27.65
N ASP A 48 -8.28 -25.66 -28.48
CA ASP A 48 -8.14 -24.25 -28.09
C ASP A 48 -9.39 -23.72 -27.37
N THR A 49 -10.46 -24.53 -27.24
CA THR A 49 -11.71 -24.14 -26.56
C THR A 49 -11.45 -23.77 -25.10
N ALA A 50 -11.59 -22.48 -24.79
CA ALA A 50 -11.38 -21.94 -23.46
C ALA A 50 -12.22 -20.67 -23.23
N VAL A 51 -12.27 -20.21 -21.98
CA VAL A 51 -12.76 -18.87 -21.66
C VAL A 51 -11.57 -17.92 -21.71
N TYR A 52 -11.63 -16.90 -22.57
CA TYR A 52 -10.58 -15.90 -22.71
C TYR A 52 -10.92 -14.66 -21.89
N TYR A 53 -9.94 -14.18 -21.13
CA TYR A 53 -10.06 -12.97 -20.32
C TYR A 53 -9.03 -11.95 -20.80
N CYS A 54 -9.44 -10.69 -20.88
CA CYS A 54 -8.52 -9.56 -20.93
C CYS A 54 -8.28 -9.09 -19.50
N ALA A 55 -7.01 -9.00 -19.10
CA ALA A 55 -6.63 -8.50 -17.79
C ALA A 55 -5.68 -7.32 -17.94
N HIS A 56 -6.02 -6.20 -17.32
CA HIS A 56 -5.14 -5.05 -17.25
C HIS A 56 -4.14 -5.27 -16.11
N LEU A 57 -2.93 -5.73 -16.44
CA LEU A 57 -1.83 -5.76 -15.48
C LEU A 57 -1.26 -4.33 -15.40
N HIS A 58 -1.67 -3.57 -14.37
CA HIS A 58 -0.92 -2.36 -14.02
C HIS A 58 0.52 -2.77 -13.75
N SER A 59 1.43 -2.46 -14.68
CA SER A 59 2.85 -2.48 -14.38
C SER A 59 3.06 -1.36 -13.37
N VAL A 60 3.29 -1.77 -12.12
CA VAL A 60 3.23 -0.99 -10.87
C VAL A 60 1.79 -0.71 -10.41
N CYS A 61 1.20 -1.67 -9.68
CA CYS A 61 0.46 -1.26 -8.50
C CYS A 61 1.49 -0.58 -7.60
N CYS A 62 1.40 0.74 -7.45
CA CYS A 62 1.96 1.42 -6.30
C CYS A 62 1.21 0.84 -5.10
N ASP A 63 1.66 -0.29 -4.59
CA ASP A 63 1.12 -0.84 -3.35
C ASP A 63 1.51 0.16 -2.27
N ILE A 64 0.55 1.00 -1.89
CA ILE A 64 0.78 1.97 -0.83
C ILE A 64 0.74 1.18 0.46
N ARG A 65 1.90 1.06 1.11
CA ARG A 65 2.05 0.26 2.33
C ARG A 65 2.53 1.16 3.45
N LEU A 66 1.91 0.94 4.61
CA LEU A 66 2.31 1.53 5.88
C LEU A 66 2.72 0.36 6.77
N ASP A 67 4.01 0.05 6.78
CA ASP A 67 4.56 -1.10 7.49
C ASP A 67 5.00 -0.67 8.89
N GLN A 68 4.34 -1.21 9.92
CA GLN A 68 4.62 -0.89 11.31
C GLN A 68 5.53 -1.92 11.98
N THR A 69 6.27 -1.49 13.02
CA THR A 69 6.99 -2.45 13.88
C THR A 69 6.03 -3.51 14.45
N PRO A 70 6.48 -4.77 14.59
CA PRO A 70 5.70 -5.82 15.24
C PRO A 70 5.26 -5.45 16.65
N SER A 71 4.30 -6.22 17.19
CA SER A 71 3.85 -6.07 18.57
C SER A 71 5.02 -6.12 19.56
N GLN A 72 4.99 -5.21 20.55
CA GLN A 72 6.02 -5.09 21.56
C GLN A 72 5.39 -5.22 22.95
N VAL A 73 5.99 -6.07 23.79
CA VAL A 73 5.68 -6.14 25.22
C VAL A 73 6.78 -5.40 25.97
N LYS A 74 6.40 -4.39 26.75
CA LYS A 74 7.32 -3.53 27.50
C LYS A 74 6.88 -3.43 28.96
N ILE A 75 7.85 -3.20 29.83
CA ILE A 75 7.62 -2.96 31.25
C ILE A 75 7.11 -1.53 31.42
N PRO A 76 6.06 -1.29 32.22
CA PRO A 76 5.64 0.07 32.57
C PRO A 76 6.80 0.93 33.06
N GLY A 77 6.75 2.23 32.78
CA GLY A 77 7.81 3.19 33.09
C GLY A 77 8.88 3.33 32.00
N HIS A 78 9.03 2.36 31.11
CA HIS A 78 9.97 2.43 29.98
C HIS A 78 9.35 3.14 28.77
N SER A 79 10.22 3.68 27.91
CA SER A 79 9.78 4.21 26.64
C SER A 79 9.56 3.10 25.60
N VAL A 80 8.62 3.34 24.69
CA VAL A 80 8.46 2.53 23.48
C VAL A 80 8.40 3.44 22.28
N LYS A 81 9.02 3.01 21.19
CA LYS A 81 8.99 3.68 19.90
C LYS A 81 8.43 2.72 18.87
N VAL A 82 7.33 3.12 18.24
CA VAL A 82 6.68 2.41 17.14
C VAL A 82 7.04 3.17 15.87
N SER A 83 7.48 2.46 14.84
CA SER A 83 7.73 3.03 13.52
C SER A 83 6.62 2.67 12.55
N CYS A 84 6.44 3.51 11.53
CA CYS A 84 5.57 3.31 10.39
C CYS A 84 6.33 3.74 9.14
N THR A 85 6.79 2.76 8.36
CA THR A 85 7.52 2.97 7.11
C THR A 85 6.54 3.04 5.95
N ILE A 86 6.67 4.10 5.16
CA ILE A 86 5.75 4.45 4.08
C ILE A 86 6.40 4.10 2.76
N SER A 87 5.66 3.36 1.93
CA SER A 87 6.07 3.03 0.57
C SER A 87 4.92 3.20 -0.43
N GLY A 88 5.25 3.28 -1.71
CA GLY A 88 4.29 3.49 -2.79
C GLY A 88 3.93 4.96 -3.07
N TYR A 89 4.40 5.92 -2.28
CA TYR A 89 4.28 7.36 -2.53
C TYR A 89 5.31 8.17 -1.73
N SER A 90 5.46 9.47 -2.03
CA SER A 90 6.32 10.37 -1.25
C SER A 90 5.69 10.69 0.11
N MET A 91 6.35 10.32 1.21
CA MET A 91 5.84 10.58 2.58
C MET A 91 5.40 12.02 2.78
N THR A 92 6.12 12.99 2.21
CA THR A 92 5.86 14.44 2.33
C THR A 92 4.56 14.93 1.67
N SER A 93 3.87 14.07 0.91
CA SER A 93 2.65 14.45 0.18
C SER A 93 1.36 14.17 0.97
N SER A 94 1.43 13.65 2.19
CA SER A 94 0.24 13.39 3.01
C SER A 94 0.56 13.39 4.50
N ASN A 95 -0.31 14.00 5.29
CA ASN A 95 -0.23 13.88 6.74
C ASN A 95 -0.42 12.42 7.18
N ILE A 96 0.25 12.05 8.26
CA ILE A 96 0.06 10.75 8.90
C ILE A 96 -0.57 10.96 10.27
N HIS A 97 -1.59 10.16 10.54
CA HIS A 97 -2.34 10.14 11.77
C HIS A 97 -1.90 8.94 12.61
N TRP A 98 -1.82 9.14 13.92
CA TRP A 98 -1.66 8.07 14.90
C TRP A 98 -2.96 7.88 15.67
N ILE A 99 -3.36 6.62 15.79
CA ILE A 99 -4.61 6.21 16.41
C ILE A 99 -4.29 5.04 17.34
N ARG A 100 -4.91 4.99 18.52
CA ARG A 100 -4.87 3.81 19.38
C ARG A 100 -6.25 3.22 19.58
N GLN A 101 -6.30 1.91 19.79
CA GLN A 101 -7.50 1.17 20.12
C GLN A 101 -7.24 0.32 21.37
N LYS A 102 -7.90 0.67 22.47
CA LYS A 102 -7.86 -0.14 23.70
C LYS A 102 -8.84 -1.31 23.57
N PRO A 103 -8.57 -2.45 24.23
CA PRO A 103 -9.51 -3.57 24.26
C PRO A 103 -10.90 -3.12 24.73
N GLY A 104 -11.95 -3.40 23.95
CA GLY A 104 -13.33 -3.02 24.26
C GLY A 104 -13.72 -1.56 23.99
N ASN A 105 -12.78 -0.71 23.54
CA ASN A 105 -13.03 0.69 23.21
C ASN A 105 -12.98 0.96 21.69
N GLY A 106 -13.52 2.11 21.30
CA GLY A 106 -13.37 2.64 19.94
C GLY A 106 -11.97 3.14 19.62
N LEU A 107 -11.80 3.61 18.38
CA LEU A 107 -10.57 4.27 17.93
C LEU A 107 -10.42 5.63 18.63
N GLU A 108 -9.28 5.86 19.26
CA GLU A 108 -8.91 7.12 19.89
C GLU A 108 -7.77 7.76 19.09
N TRP A 109 -8.03 8.92 18.51
CA TRP A 109 -7.02 9.66 17.75
C TRP A 109 -5.98 10.28 18.69
N ILE A 110 -4.69 10.04 18.43
CA ILE A 110 -3.57 10.57 19.24
C ILE A 110 -3.13 11.92 18.71
N GLY A 111 -2.95 12.00 17.39
CA GLY A 111 -2.41 13.17 16.74
C GLY A 111 -2.13 12.96 15.26
N ARG A 112 -1.74 14.04 14.60
CA ARG A 112 -1.21 14.02 13.23
C ARG A 112 0.03 14.89 13.16
N MET A 113 0.92 14.54 12.25
CA MET A 113 2.08 15.35 11.91
C MET A 113 2.08 15.64 10.41
N ASN A 114 2.34 16.90 10.06
CA ASN A 114 2.61 17.30 8.70
C ASN A 114 3.99 16.80 8.28
N THR A 115 4.00 15.93 7.29
CA THR A 115 5.19 15.21 6.85
C THR A 115 6.13 16.11 6.05
N GLY A 116 7.43 16.04 6.33
CA GLY A 116 8.48 16.80 5.63
C GLY A 116 8.82 18.15 6.25
N SER A 117 8.01 18.63 7.21
CA SER A 117 8.29 19.87 7.96
C SER A 117 8.82 19.60 9.38
N GLY A 118 8.47 18.45 9.98
CA GLY A 118 8.79 18.10 11.36
C GLY A 118 8.19 19.00 12.45
N THR A 119 7.52 20.12 12.12
CA THR A 119 7.13 21.16 13.08
C THR A 119 5.63 21.23 13.35
N ASP A 120 4.78 20.85 12.40
CA ASP A 120 3.33 20.98 12.55
C ASP A 120 2.72 19.67 13.07
N VAL A 121 2.75 19.53 14.40
CA VAL A 121 2.14 18.40 15.12
C VAL A 121 0.91 18.86 15.88
N ILE A 122 -0.21 18.19 15.63
CA ILE A 122 -1.47 18.41 16.36
C ILE A 122 -1.77 17.15 17.16
N TYR A 123 -2.02 17.31 18.45
CA TYR A 123 -2.39 16.23 19.36
C TYR A 123 -3.86 16.35 19.77
N ALA A 124 -4.47 15.23 20.13
CA ALA A 124 -5.71 15.24 20.89
C ALA A 124 -5.48 15.85 22.27
N ASP A 125 -6.39 16.70 22.74
CA ASP A 125 -6.25 17.40 24.02
C ASP A 125 -6.09 16.44 25.20
N SER A 126 -6.80 15.29 25.17
CA SER A 126 -6.72 14.25 26.21
C SER A 126 -5.38 13.52 26.27
N LEU A 127 -4.61 13.52 25.17
CA LEU A 127 -3.36 12.74 25.01
C LEU A 127 -2.12 13.61 24.84
N LYS A 128 -2.28 14.93 24.92
CA LYS A 128 -1.19 15.89 24.81
C LYS A 128 -0.13 15.64 25.88
N GLY A 129 1.13 15.58 25.46
CA GLY A 129 2.28 15.36 26.35
C GLY A 129 2.56 13.90 26.73
N GLN A 130 1.70 12.95 26.38
CA GLN A 130 1.94 11.52 26.62
C GLN A 130 2.80 10.87 25.53
N PHE A 131 2.64 11.35 24.30
CA PHE A 131 3.31 10.85 23.11
C PHE A 131 4.13 11.93 22.43
N ILE A 132 5.16 11.50 21.71
CA ILE A 132 5.94 12.33 20.79
C ILE A 132 5.85 11.72 19.41
N LEU A 133 5.45 12.53 18.43
CA LEU A 133 5.54 12.18 17.02
C LEU A 133 6.85 12.74 16.47
N THR A 134 7.58 11.92 15.70
CA THR A 134 8.80 12.32 14.97
C THR A 134 8.80 11.69 13.59
N GLU A 135 9.66 12.16 12.69
CA GLU A 135 9.81 11.60 11.34
C GLU A 135 11.28 11.51 10.93
N ASP A 136 11.55 10.58 10.02
CA ASP A 136 12.77 10.52 9.22
C ASP A 136 12.37 10.46 7.74
N VAL A 137 12.52 11.61 7.07
CA VAL A 137 12.15 11.79 5.68
C VAL A 137 13.03 10.94 4.75
N SER A 138 14.29 10.71 5.10
CA SER A 138 15.24 9.97 4.27
C SER A 138 14.86 8.50 4.11
N THR A 139 14.24 7.93 5.15
CA THR A 139 13.76 6.55 5.18
C THR A 139 12.24 6.45 5.06
N SER A 140 11.54 7.57 4.76
CA SER A 140 10.08 7.65 4.68
C SER A 140 9.39 6.99 5.89
N THR A 141 9.90 7.24 7.09
CA THR A 141 9.41 6.60 8.31
C THR A 141 8.91 7.62 9.31
N GLN A 142 7.69 7.43 9.81
CA GLN A 142 7.16 8.19 10.95
C GLN A 142 7.23 7.36 12.23
N PHE A 143 7.42 8.02 13.37
CA PHE A 143 7.51 7.37 14.66
C PHE A 143 6.53 7.97 15.67
N LEU A 144 5.98 7.08 16.50
CA LEU A 144 5.27 7.40 17.72
C LEU A 144 6.08 6.89 18.90
N GLU A 145 6.48 7.79 19.79
CA GLU A 145 7.20 7.47 21.01
C GLU A 145 6.34 7.78 22.24
N ALA A 146 6.13 6.79 23.10
CA ALA A 146 5.60 7.01 24.44
C ALA A 146 6.79 7.07 25.41
N LYS A 147 6.96 8.20 26.11
CA LYS A 147 8.13 8.43 26.99
C LYS A 147 8.14 7.53 28.23
N SER A 148 6.97 7.30 28.81
CA SER A 148 6.81 6.47 30.00
C SER A 148 5.49 5.71 29.89
N LEU A 149 5.58 4.45 29.45
CA LEU A 149 4.41 3.60 29.27
C LEU A 149 3.72 3.33 30.60
N ARG A 150 2.40 3.49 30.63
CA ARG A 150 1.56 3.03 31.74
C ARG A 150 0.79 1.79 31.32
N SER A 151 0.31 0.99 32.28
CA SER A 151 -0.51 -0.19 31.97
C SER A 151 -1.76 0.18 31.17
N GLU A 152 -2.32 1.38 31.42
CA GLU A 152 -3.47 1.93 30.68
C GLU A 152 -3.18 2.29 29.23
N ASP A 153 -1.91 2.36 28.81
CA ASP A 153 -1.50 2.63 27.43
C ASP A 153 -1.41 1.36 26.58
N SER A 154 -1.76 0.19 27.15
CA SER A 154 -1.87 -1.06 26.41
C SER A 154 -3.02 -0.98 25.39
N ALA A 155 -2.66 -0.97 24.11
CA ALA A 155 -3.57 -0.77 22.99
C ALA A 155 -2.94 -1.30 21.69
N VAL A 156 -3.76 -1.46 20.65
CA VAL A 156 -3.26 -1.56 19.28
C VAL A 156 -3.05 -0.15 18.75
N TYR A 157 -1.91 0.09 18.12
CA TYR A 157 -1.54 1.40 17.57
C TYR A 157 -1.48 1.32 16.05
N TYR A 158 -2.14 2.28 15.39
CA TYR A 158 -2.25 2.36 13.95
C TYR A 158 -1.64 3.67 13.45
N CYS A 159 -0.83 3.59 12.40
CA CYS A 159 -0.57 4.74 11.55
C CYS A 159 -1.54 4.73 10.35
N ALA A 160 -2.05 5.90 9.98
CA ALA A 160 -2.99 6.04 8.88
C ALA A 160 -2.64 7.27 8.03
N ARG A 161 -2.63 7.09 6.71
CA ARG A 161 -2.45 8.19 5.76
C ARG A 161 -3.73 9.02 5.68
N GLN A 162 -3.61 10.35 5.71
CA GLN A 162 -4.70 11.23 5.34
C GLN A 162 -5.01 11.08 3.85
N THR A 163 -6.23 10.70 3.49
CA THR A 163 -6.71 10.74 2.10
C THR A 163 -7.43 12.07 1.87
N HIS A 164 -7.15 12.71 0.73
CA HIS A 164 -7.89 13.88 0.24
C HIS A 164 -9.05 13.42 -0.63
#